data_AF-A0A3B9QDS4-F1
#
_entry.id   AF-A0A3B9QDS4-F1
#
_cell.length_a   1.000
_cell.length_b   1.000
_cell.length_c   1.000
_cell.angle_alpha   90.00
_cell.angle_beta   90.00
_cell.angle_gamma   90.00
#
_symmetry.space_group_name_H-M   'P 1'
#
loop_
_entity.id
_entity.type
_entity.pdbx_description
1 polymer ?
#
loop_
_entity_poly.entity_id
_entity_poly.type
_entity_poly.pdbx_seq_one_letter_code
_entity_poly.pdbx_strand_id
1 'polypeptide(L)'
;MNVYFTEEWVKGFMIGVKIDKVVFTKRTKYQHLAIYDTPQLGRILTLDNVIQTTEKYEYLYHESIVHVPLFSHQNPEDVLIIGGGDGGTLREVLKHPEVKRAVMVDIDGDVVEASKQYLPLWNTGFSDPRAQVLIQDGIKFVAETDEKFDVVL
;
A
#
# COMPACT_ATOMS: atom_id res chain seq x y z
N MET A 1 -27.09 -16.11 2.53
CA MET A 1 -26.06 -16.57 3.49
C MET A 1 -25.17 -15.36 3.77
N ASN A 2 -24.96 -14.98 5.04
CA ASN A 2 -24.04 -13.88 5.35
C ASN A 2 -22.64 -14.44 5.49
N VAL A 3 -21.67 -13.89 4.76
CA VAL A 3 -20.26 -14.24 4.84
C VAL A 3 -19.52 -13.08 5.50
N TYR A 4 -18.61 -13.39 6.43
CA TYR A 4 -17.81 -12.40 7.14
C TYR A 4 -16.33 -12.72 6.97
N PHE A 5 -15.53 -11.69 6.74
CA PHE A 5 -14.11 -11.71 6.97
C PHE A 5 -13.86 -11.49 8.46
N THR A 6 -12.91 -12.21 9.05
CA THR A 6 -12.55 -12.06 10.47
C THR A 6 -11.05 -11.95 10.62
N GLU A 7 -10.61 -11.06 11.50
CA GLU A 7 -9.21 -10.81 11.79
C GLU A 7 -9.00 -10.80 13.30
N GLU A 8 -8.08 -11.64 13.78
CA GLU A 8 -7.69 -11.68 15.20
C GLU A 8 -6.58 -10.67 15.45
N TRP A 9 -6.89 -9.63 16.22
CA TRP A 9 -5.95 -8.54 16.52
C TRP A 9 -5.07 -8.86 17.71
N VAL A 10 -5.68 -9.43 18.74
CA VAL A 10 -5.00 -9.99 19.90
C VAL A 10 -5.72 -11.26 20.32
N LYS A 11 -5.01 -12.18 20.95
CA LYS A 11 -5.56 -13.49 21.32
C LYS A 11 -6.91 -13.37 22.04
N GLY A 12 -7.96 -13.91 21.43
CA GLY A 12 -9.34 -13.88 21.95
C GLY A 12 -10.13 -12.60 21.64
N PHE A 13 -9.58 -11.65 20.89
CA PHE A 13 -10.25 -10.45 20.38
C PHE A 13 -10.15 -10.40 18.86
N MET A 14 -11.31 -10.55 18.22
CA MET A 14 -11.44 -10.53 16.77
C MET A 14 -12.36 -9.39 16.32
N ILE A 15 -12.02 -8.79 15.19
CA ILE A 15 -12.93 -7.94 14.44
C ILE A 15 -13.53 -8.75 13.28
N GLY A 16 -14.74 -8.37 12.86
CA GLY A 16 -15.44 -9.02 11.77
C GLY A 16 -16.09 -8.01 10.85
N VAL A 17 -15.93 -8.18 9.54
CA VAL A 17 -16.51 -7.32 8.51
C VAL A 17 -17.34 -8.16 7.55
N LYS A 18 -18.57 -7.73 7.27
CA LYS A 18 -19.43 -8.42 6.32
C LYS A 18 -18.86 -8.28 4.91
N ILE A 19 -18.72 -9.40 4.21
CA ILE A 19 -18.32 -9.44 2.79
C ILE A 19 -19.59 -9.39 1.95
N ASP A 20 -19.64 -8.46 0.99
CA ASP A 20 -20.65 -8.46 -0.07
C ASP A 20 -20.17 -9.27 -1.28
N LYS A 21 -18.90 -9.09 -1.66
CA LYS A 21 -18.31 -9.77 -2.81
C LYS A 21 -16.83 -10.09 -2.59
N VAL A 22 -16.41 -11.27 -3.05
CA VAL A 22 -14.99 -11.61 -3.25
C VAL A 22 -14.58 -11.09 -4.62
N VAL A 23 -13.73 -10.06 -4.66
CA VAL A 23 -13.29 -9.41 -5.90
C VAL A 23 -12.12 -10.17 -6.51
N PHE A 24 -11.15 -10.51 -5.67
CA PHE A 24 -9.93 -11.21 -6.08
C PHE A 24 -9.37 -12.02 -4.91
N THR A 25 -8.75 -13.15 -5.20
CA THR A 25 -8.00 -13.94 -4.23
C THR A 25 -6.89 -14.72 -4.91
N LYS A 26 -5.69 -14.74 -4.33
CA LYS A 26 -4.53 -15.45 -4.83
C LYS A 26 -3.59 -15.80 -3.67
N ARG A 27 -3.03 -17.02 -3.67
CA ARG A 27 -1.83 -17.32 -2.87
C ARG A 27 -0.61 -16.92 -3.71
N THR A 28 0.09 -15.88 -3.30
CA THR A 28 1.34 -15.43 -3.93
C THR A 28 2.50 -16.29 -3.40
N LYS A 29 3.72 -16.00 -3.85
CA LYS A 29 4.94 -16.61 -3.28
C LYS A 29 5.10 -16.28 -1.79
N TYR A 30 4.55 -15.15 -1.34
CA TYR A 30 4.81 -14.60 0.00
C TYR A 30 3.61 -14.77 0.94
N GLN A 31 2.38 -14.60 0.45
CA GLN A 31 1.21 -14.43 1.30
C GLN A 31 -0.12 -14.78 0.60
N HIS A 32 -1.20 -14.85 1.37
CA HIS A 32 -2.55 -14.89 0.82
C HIS A 32 -3.06 -13.48 0.57
N LEU A 33 -3.14 -13.09 -0.70
CA LEU A 33 -3.66 -11.81 -1.15
C LEU A 33 -5.14 -11.96 -1.49
N ALA A 34 -5.99 -11.14 -0.85
CA ALA A 34 -7.41 -11.09 -1.18
C ALA A 34 -7.98 -9.68 -1.12
N ILE A 35 -8.95 -9.42 -1.98
CA ILE A 35 -9.67 -8.15 -2.10
C ILE A 35 -11.17 -8.44 -2.03
N TYR A 36 -11.85 -7.72 -1.14
CA TYR A 36 -13.28 -7.89 -0.90
C TYR A 36 -14.02 -6.55 -1.03
N ASP A 37 -15.24 -6.57 -1.54
CA ASP A 37 -16.16 -5.44 -1.39
C ASP A 37 -16.96 -5.63 -0.10
N THR A 38 -17.02 -4.59 0.72
CA THR A 38 -17.75 -4.59 2.00
C THR A 38 -18.73 -3.42 2.06
N PRO A 39 -19.91 -3.58 2.68
CA PRO A 39 -20.89 -2.50 2.74
C PRO A 39 -20.45 -1.30 3.59
N GLN A 40 -19.67 -1.53 4.66
CA GLN A 40 -19.34 -0.49 5.64
C GLN A 40 -18.01 0.22 5.37
N LEU A 41 -17.03 -0.49 4.79
CA LEU A 41 -15.65 0.00 4.61
C LEU A 41 -15.29 0.22 3.13
N GLY A 42 -16.21 -0.09 2.21
CA GLY A 42 -15.93 -0.14 0.78
C GLY A 42 -15.05 -1.34 0.43
N ARG A 43 -14.23 -1.20 -0.60
CA ARG A 43 -13.24 -2.24 -0.96
C ARG A 43 -12.12 -2.33 0.08
N ILE A 44 -11.77 -3.55 0.47
CA ILE A 44 -10.67 -3.81 1.41
C ILE A 44 -9.60 -4.69 0.75
N LEU A 45 -8.34 -4.40 1.05
CA LEU A 45 -7.18 -5.23 0.74
C LEU A 45 -6.78 -6.01 2.00
N THR A 46 -6.58 -7.31 1.86
CA THR A 46 -6.13 -8.18 2.96
C THR A 46 -4.93 -9.01 2.51
N LEU A 47 -3.98 -9.19 3.44
CA LEU A 47 -2.81 -10.02 3.28
C LEU A 47 -2.71 -10.98 4.47
N ASP A 48 -2.66 -12.29 4.22
CA ASP A 48 -2.66 -13.34 5.25
C ASP A 48 -3.74 -13.15 6.33
N ASN A 49 -4.95 -12.76 5.90
CA ASN A 49 -6.12 -12.49 6.73
C ASN A 49 -5.98 -11.29 7.69
N VAL A 50 -5.10 -10.34 7.36
CA VAL A 50 -4.99 -9.04 8.04
C VAL A 50 -5.42 -7.93 7.07
N ILE A 51 -6.35 -7.07 7.48
CA ILE A 51 -6.74 -5.89 6.70
C ILE A 51 -5.54 -4.96 6.62
N GLN A 52 -5.10 -4.67 5.39
CA GLN A 52 -4.05 -3.70 5.13
C GLN A 52 -4.66 -2.30 4.98
N THR A 53 -5.63 -2.17 4.07
CA THR A 53 -6.28 -0.90 3.78
C THR A 53 -7.76 -1.06 3.46
N THR A 54 -8.51 0.03 3.64
CA THR A 54 -9.95 0.11 3.36
C THR A 54 -10.23 1.36 2.55
N GLU A 55 -11.09 1.25 1.54
CA GLU A 55 -11.44 2.34 0.62
C GLU A 55 -11.86 3.62 1.37
N LYS A 56 -12.62 3.45 2.45
CA LYS A 56 -13.19 4.57 3.18
C LYS A 56 -12.19 5.32 4.06
N TYR A 57 -11.13 4.67 4.54
CA TYR A 57 -10.28 5.21 5.60
C TYR A 57 -8.77 5.10 5.35
N GLU A 58 -8.35 4.55 4.21
CA GLU A 58 -6.94 4.45 3.80
C GLU A 58 -6.19 5.78 3.87
N TYR A 59 -6.85 6.91 3.56
CA TYR A 59 -6.25 8.24 3.60
C TYR A 59 -5.69 8.59 4.98
N LEU A 60 -6.31 8.12 6.07
CA LEU A 60 -5.83 8.38 7.44
C LEU A 60 -4.42 7.82 7.65
N TYR A 61 -4.17 6.63 7.13
CA TYR A 61 -2.86 5.98 7.20
C TYR A 61 -1.87 6.64 6.24
N HIS A 62 -2.25 6.77 4.96
CA HIS A 62 -1.34 7.25 3.91
C HIS A 62 -0.96 8.72 4.08
N GLU A 63 -1.90 9.60 4.40
CA GLU A 63 -1.58 11.02 4.65
C GLU A 63 -0.67 11.16 5.88
N SER A 64 -0.90 10.37 6.93
CA SER A 64 -0.10 10.44 8.16
C SER A 64 1.34 9.97 7.96
N ILE A 65 1.54 8.83 7.28
CA ILE A 65 2.88 8.27 7.07
C ILE A 65 3.69 9.11 6.08
N VAL A 66 3.04 9.77 5.11
CA VAL A 66 3.73 10.56 4.08
C VAL A 66 3.91 12.02 4.48
N HIS A 67 2.84 12.70 4.85
CA HIS A 67 2.87 14.16 4.92
C HIS A 67 3.71 14.66 6.10
N VAL A 68 3.72 13.93 7.22
CA VAL A 68 4.54 14.29 8.39
C VAL A 68 6.03 14.38 8.03
N PRO A 69 6.68 13.34 7.47
CA PRO A 69 8.09 13.45 7.11
C PRO A 69 8.35 14.40 5.95
N LEU A 70 7.50 14.43 4.90
CA LEU A 70 7.74 15.30 3.75
C LEU A 70 7.63 16.79 4.11
N PHE A 71 6.66 17.20 4.93
CA PHE A 71 6.58 18.59 5.41
C PHE A 71 7.68 18.96 6.42
N SER A 72 8.33 17.96 7.04
CA SER A 72 9.44 18.20 7.98
C SER A 72 10.78 18.36 7.28
N HIS A 73 10.90 17.94 6.02
CA HIS A 73 12.10 18.12 5.21
C HIS A 73 12.03 19.43 4.41
N GLN A 74 13.13 20.17 4.31
CA GLN A 74 13.12 21.49 3.67
C GLN A 74 12.86 21.43 2.15
N ASN A 75 13.33 20.36 1.49
CA ASN A 75 13.19 20.17 0.05
C ASN A 75 13.27 18.67 -0.29
N PRO A 76 12.20 17.88 -0.10
CA PRO A 76 12.20 16.43 -0.34
C PRO A 76 12.06 16.12 -1.83
N GLU A 77 13.18 15.98 -2.56
CA GLU A 77 13.17 15.74 -4.00
C GLU A 77 13.18 14.25 -4.36
N ASP A 78 13.84 13.43 -3.55
CA ASP A 78 14.02 11.99 -3.79
C ASP A 78 13.51 11.15 -2.61
N VAL A 79 12.47 10.36 -2.85
CA VAL A 79 11.76 9.60 -1.82
C VAL A 79 11.85 8.11 -2.08
N LEU A 80 12.25 7.34 -1.07
CA LEU A 80 12.18 5.88 -1.06
C LEU A 80 10.99 5.41 -0.24
N ILE A 81 10.21 4.48 -0.79
CA ILE A 81 9.12 3.78 -0.11
C ILE A 81 9.46 2.29 -0.10
N ILE A 82 9.56 1.68 1.09
CA ILE A 82 9.72 0.23 1.24
C ILE A 82 8.36 -0.41 1.53
N GLY A 83 7.95 -1.33 0.66
CA GLY A 83 6.58 -1.84 0.61
C GLY A 83 5.66 -0.88 -0.15
N GLY A 84 4.45 -0.66 0.37
CA GLY A 84 3.48 0.25 -0.24
C GLY A 84 2.82 -0.31 -1.51
N GLY A 85 2.79 -1.63 -1.70
CA GLY A 85 2.27 -2.29 -2.89
C GLY A 85 0.81 -1.98 -3.26
N ASP A 86 0.03 -1.37 -2.37
CA ASP A 86 -1.31 -0.88 -2.68
C ASP A 86 -1.33 0.45 -3.45
N GLY A 87 -0.22 1.19 -3.43
CA GLY A 87 0.00 2.46 -4.12
C GLY A 87 -0.45 3.70 -3.35
N GLY A 88 -1.05 3.56 -2.17
CA GLY A 88 -1.58 4.72 -1.42
C GLY A 88 -0.47 5.66 -0.94
N THR A 89 0.61 5.12 -0.38
CA THR A 89 1.79 5.92 0.01
C THR A 89 2.40 6.64 -1.20
N LEU A 90 2.54 5.93 -2.33
CA LEU A 90 3.08 6.50 -3.55
C LEU A 90 2.21 7.66 -4.07
N ARG A 91 0.87 7.49 -4.09
CA ARG A 91 -0.08 8.55 -4.45
C ARG A 91 0.12 9.79 -3.59
N GLU A 92 0.22 9.63 -2.28
CA GLU A 92 0.37 10.75 -1.35
C GLU A 92 1.72 11.45 -1.49
N VAL A 93 2.82 10.71 -1.71
CA VAL A 93 4.15 11.28 -1.96
C VAL A 93 4.12 12.19 -3.19
N LEU A 94 3.47 11.73 -4.25
CA LEU A 94 3.40 12.44 -5.52
C LEU A 94 2.49 13.68 -5.49
N LYS A 95 1.73 13.93 -4.42
CA LYS A 95 1.04 15.21 -4.23
C LYS A 95 2.00 16.36 -3.96
N HIS A 96 3.23 16.08 -3.52
CA HIS A 96 4.25 17.09 -3.21
C HIS A 96 4.96 17.50 -4.50
N PRO A 97 4.88 18.78 -4.92
CA PRO A 97 5.50 19.24 -6.17
C PRO A 97 7.03 19.29 -6.13
N GLU A 98 7.63 19.33 -4.94
CA GLU A 98 9.08 19.28 -4.72
C GLU A 98 9.66 17.89 -5.06
N VAL A 99 8.85 16.83 -4.92
CA VAL A 99 9.27 15.46 -5.24
C VAL A 99 9.49 15.35 -6.75
N LYS A 100 10.72 15.03 -7.12
CA LYS A 100 11.18 14.79 -8.50
C LYS A 100 11.25 13.30 -8.81
N ARG A 101 11.48 12.46 -7.80
CA ARG A 101 11.56 11.01 -7.92
C ARG A 101 10.98 10.32 -6.69
N ALA A 102 10.15 9.31 -6.92
CA ALA A 102 9.64 8.43 -5.88
C ALA A 102 9.91 6.96 -6.27
N VAL A 103 10.82 6.30 -5.55
CA VAL A 103 11.14 4.88 -5.75
C VAL A 103 10.33 4.06 -4.76
N MET A 104 9.48 3.17 -5.25
CA MET A 104 8.72 2.22 -4.44
C MET A 104 9.27 0.82 -4.66
N VAL A 105 9.67 0.16 -3.58
CA VAL A 105 10.26 -1.18 -3.62
C VAL A 105 9.35 -2.13 -2.85
N ASP A 106 8.64 -3.00 -3.56
CA ASP A 106 7.78 -4.02 -2.96
C ASP A 106 8.24 -5.41 -3.37
N ILE A 107 8.26 -6.35 -2.42
CA ILE A 107 8.74 -7.72 -2.66
C ILE A 107 7.73 -8.55 -3.46
N ASP A 108 6.44 -8.20 -3.38
CA ASP A 108 5.34 -8.99 -3.92
C ASP A 108 4.67 -8.29 -5.12
N GLY A 109 5.19 -8.57 -6.32
CA GLY A 109 4.62 -8.04 -7.56
C GLY A 109 3.16 -8.42 -7.79
N ASP A 110 2.66 -9.51 -7.20
CA ASP A 110 1.24 -9.87 -7.31
C ASP A 110 0.35 -8.87 -6.55
N VAL A 111 0.83 -8.32 -5.43
CA VAL A 111 0.12 -7.26 -4.69
C VAL A 111 0.05 -5.99 -5.51
N VAL A 112 1.17 -5.59 -6.13
CA VAL A 112 1.22 -4.39 -6.98
C VAL A 112 0.26 -4.50 -8.16
N GLU A 113 0.28 -5.61 -8.89
CA GLU A 113 -0.58 -5.79 -10.06
C GLU A 113 -2.06 -5.91 -9.69
N ALA A 114 -2.39 -6.62 -8.61
CA ALA A 114 -3.76 -6.67 -8.11
C ALA A 114 -4.24 -5.27 -7.67
N SER A 115 -3.37 -4.47 -7.07
CA SER A 115 -3.70 -3.11 -6.62
C SER A 115 -3.96 -2.18 -7.79
N LYS A 116 -3.10 -2.20 -8.83
CA LYS A 116 -3.35 -1.46 -10.07
C LYS A 116 -4.70 -1.80 -10.70
N GLN A 117 -5.07 -3.08 -10.70
CA GLN A 117 -6.29 -3.57 -11.34
C GLN A 117 -7.56 -3.34 -10.51
N TYR A 118 -7.49 -3.53 -9.20
CA TYR A 118 -8.67 -3.65 -8.34
C TYR A 118 -8.80 -2.53 -7.30
N LEU A 119 -7.79 -1.68 -7.10
CA LEU A 119 -7.79 -0.58 -6.13
C LEU A 119 -7.71 0.80 -6.83
N PRO A 120 -8.75 1.22 -7.59
CA PRO A 120 -8.69 2.40 -8.45
C PRO A 120 -8.59 3.74 -7.71
N LEU A 121 -8.94 3.83 -6.43
CA LEU A 121 -8.76 5.07 -5.65
C LEU A 121 -7.32 5.28 -5.16
N TRP A 122 -6.52 4.22 -5.16
CA TRP A 122 -5.13 4.22 -4.69
C TRP A 122 -4.13 4.34 -5.85
N ASN A 123 -4.52 3.90 -7.04
CA ASN A 123 -3.59 3.55 -8.10
C ASN A 123 -3.05 4.72 -8.95
N THR A 124 -3.45 5.98 -8.69
CA THR A 124 -3.06 7.12 -9.54
C THR A 124 -1.56 7.40 -9.53
N GLY A 125 -0.87 7.05 -8.43
CA GLY A 125 0.58 7.21 -8.32
C GLY A 125 1.39 6.29 -9.23
N PHE A 126 0.86 5.13 -9.62
CA PHE A 126 1.58 4.14 -10.43
C PHE A 126 1.91 4.61 -11.85
N SER A 127 1.13 5.55 -12.39
CA SER A 127 1.31 6.09 -13.74
C SER A 127 2.04 7.43 -13.78
N ASP A 128 2.40 8.00 -12.62
CA ASP A 128 3.13 9.27 -12.57
C ASP A 128 4.55 9.08 -13.13
N PRO A 129 5.03 9.95 -14.03
CA PRO A 129 6.38 9.82 -14.60
C PRO A 129 7.52 9.94 -13.59
N ARG A 130 7.24 10.45 -12.38
CA ARG A 130 8.22 10.52 -11.27
C ARG A 130 8.29 9.22 -10.46
N ALA A 131 7.34 8.31 -10.66
CA ALA A 131 7.28 7.04 -9.95
C ALA A 131 8.16 5.98 -10.60
N GLN A 132 8.94 5.27 -9.78
CA GLN A 132 9.70 4.09 -10.18
C GLN A 132 9.31 2.94 -9.25
N VAL A 133 8.64 1.92 -9.79
CA VAL A 133 8.21 0.75 -9.01
C VAL A 133 9.13 -0.43 -9.30
N LEU A 134 9.77 -0.94 -8.25
CA LEU A 134 10.71 -2.06 -8.30
C LEU A 134 10.13 -3.25 -7.55
N ILE A 135 10.07 -4.41 -8.21
CA ILE A 135 9.66 -5.66 -7.58
C ILE A 135 10.90 -6.37 -7.04
N GLN A 136 11.27 -6.07 -5.80
CA GLN A 136 12.49 -6.56 -5.16
C GLN A 136 12.32 -6.60 -3.64
N ASP A 137 13.13 -7.41 -2.96
CA ASP A 137 13.28 -7.36 -1.51
C ASP A 137 13.83 -6.00 -1.07
N GLY A 138 13.07 -5.28 -0.24
CA GLY A 138 13.43 -3.93 0.23
C GLY A 138 14.65 -3.90 1.15
N ILE A 139 14.85 -4.93 1.99
CA ILE A 139 16.04 -5.03 2.86
C ILE A 139 17.29 -5.18 1.98
N LYS A 140 17.22 -6.08 0.98
CA LYS A 140 18.30 -6.26 0.02
C LYS A 140 18.57 -4.99 -0.78
N PHE A 141 17.52 -4.31 -1.26
CA PHE A 141 17.66 -3.06 -1.99
C PHE A 141 18.43 -2.00 -1.17
N VAL A 142 18.00 -1.76 0.08
CA VAL A 142 18.65 -0.77 0.96
C VAL A 142 20.09 -1.17 1.30
N ALA A 143 20.38 -2.47 1.42
CA ALA A 143 21.74 -2.95 1.73
C ALA A 143 22.72 -2.82 0.55
N GLU A 144 22.23 -2.83 -0.69
CA GLU A 144 23.06 -2.90 -1.90
C GLU A 144 23.08 -1.59 -2.70
N THR A 145 22.13 -0.68 -2.49
CA THR A 145 22.05 0.57 -3.25
C THR A 145 23.08 1.61 -2.78
N ASP A 146 23.72 2.29 -3.74
CA ASP A 146 24.55 3.47 -3.47
C ASP A 146 23.75 4.78 -3.54
N GLU A 147 22.47 4.70 -3.92
CA GLU A 147 21.58 5.86 -4.04
C GLU A 147 21.29 6.50 -2.67
N LYS A 148 21.04 7.81 -2.68
CA LYS A 148 20.66 8.57 -1.50
C LYS A 148 19.26 9.12 -1.71
N PHE A 149 18.50 9.15 -0.62
CA PHE A 149 17.12 9.62 -0.58
C PHE A 149 17.01 10.68 0.51
N ASP A 150 16.21 11.71 0.24
CA ASP A 150 15.92 12.78 1.22
C ASP A 150 14.98 12.26 2.31
N VAL A 151 14.03 11.39 1.94
CA VAL A 151 13.07 10.77 2.84
C VAL A 151 12.95 9.28 2.53
N VAL A 152 12.92 8.45 3.58
CA VAL A 152 12.64 7.01 3.50
C VAL A 152 11.38 6.71 4.31
N LEU A 153 10.44 6.03 3.67
CA LEU A 153 9.14 5.63 4.21
C LEU A 153 9.01 4.11 4.31
#